data_AF-A0A2G9TH77-F1
#
_entry.id   AF-A0A2G9TH77-F1
#
_cell.length_a   1.000
_cell.length_b   1.000
_cell.length_c   1.000
_cell.angle_alpha   90.00
_cell.angle_beta   90.00
_cell.angle_gamma   90.00
#
_symmetry.space_group_name_H-M   'P 1'
#
loop_
_entity.id
_entity.type
_entity.pdbx_description
1 polymer ?
#
loop_
_entity_poly.entity_id
_entity_poly.type
_entity_poly.pdbx_seq_one_letter_code
_entity_poly.pdbx_strand_id
1 'polypeptide(L)'
;GLHEDLNRIKVKPYVPDDETLERLEEHEQAEKSWQAYKARNDSIIVDLVHGQLKSTLVCPVCAKVSIKFDPFCFLSVPLPPKEKVRQVVTLIFNTKRRWAK
;
A
#
# COMPACT_ATOMS: atom_id res chain seq x y z
N GLY A 1 -5.77 22.19 6.17
CA GLY A 1 -5.61 21.31 4.99
C GLY A 1 -6.99 20.78 4.69
N LEU A 2 -7.39 20.60 3.42
CA LEU A 2 -8.82 20.55 3.07
C LEU A 2 -9.67 19.58 3.90
N HIS A 3 -9.14 18.38 4.18
CA HIS A 3 -9.78 17.44 5.11
C HIS A 3 -10.02 18.05 6.51
N GLU A 4 -9.00 18.62 7.14
CA GLU A 4 -9.06 19.19 8.49
C GLU A 4 -9.98 20.43 8.56
N ASP A 5 -9.99 21.25 7.51
CA ASP A 5 -10.83 22.45 7.45
C ASP A 5 -12.32 22.05 7.36
N LEU A 6 -12.61 20.98 6.61
CA LEU A 6 -13.94 20.39 6.43
C LEU A 6 -14.26 19.29 7.45
N ASN A 7 -13.39 19.03 8.43
CA ASN A 7 -13.61 18.00 9.43
C ASN A 7 -14.76 18.43 10.34
N ARG A 8 -15.82 17.63 10.39
CA ARG A 8 -17.01 17.78 11.23
C ARG A 8 -16.64 17.61 12.71
N ILE A 9 -15.57 16.85 13.01
CA ILE A 9 -15.01 16.67 14.34
C ILE A 9 -13.99 17.78 14.64
N LYS A 10 -14.34 18.69 15.57
CA LYS A 10 -13.48 19.83 15.94
C LYS A 10 -12.57 19.55 17.14
N VAL A 11 -13.04 18.77 18.10
CA VAL A 11 -12.25 18.32 19.25
C VAL A 11 -11.98 16.84 19.07
N LYS A 12 -10.71 16.47 18.86
CA LYS A 12 -10.33 15.09 18.55
C LYS A 12 -10.30 14.27 19.85
N PRO A 13 -11.17 13.26 20.02
CA PRO A 13 -11.12 12.40 21.19
C PRO A 13 -9.84 11.55 21.19
N TYR A 14 -9.38 11.19 22.38
CA TYR A 14 -8.38 10.14 22.53
C TYR A 14 -9.02 8.80 22.19
N VAL A 15 -8.37 8.04 21.30
CA VAL A 15 -8.79 6.69 20.93
C VAL A 15 -7.72 5.75 21.46
N PRO A 16 -8.01 4.95 22.49
CA PRO A 16 -7.05 4.00 23.04
C PRO A 16 -6.77 2.88 22.04
N ASP A 17 -5.60 2.27 22.16
CA ASP A 17 -5.29 1.03 21.46
C ASP A 17 -6.18 -0.10 22.00
N ASP A 18 -6.90 -0.78 21.10
CA ASP A 18 -7.76 -1.91 21.45
C ASP A 18 -6.98 -3.23 21.29
N GLU A 19 -6.45 -3.74 22.40
CA GLU A 19 -5.75 -5.04 22.47
C GLU A 19 -6.66 -6.23 22.13
N THR A 20 -7.99 -6.05 22.13
CA THR A 20 -8.94 -7.12 21.78
C THR A 20 -9.11 -7.29 20.28
N LEU A 21 -8.64 -6.33 19.46
CA LEU A 21 -8.75 -6.39 18.00
C LEU A 21 -8.16 -7.69 17.44
N GLU A 22 -7.00 -8.13 17.91
CA GLU A 22 -6.33 -9.33 17.40
C GLU A 22 -7.14 -10.62 17.62
N ARG A 23 -8.18 -10.60 18.46
CA ARG A 23 -9.05 -11.75 18.77
C ARG A 23 -10.31 -11.83 17.90
N LEU A 24 -10.58 -10.80 17.10
CA LEU A 24 -11.80 -10.70 16.29
C LEU A 24 -11.57 -11.28 14.90
N GLU A 25 -12.66 -11.49 14.17
CA GLU A 25 -12.56 -11.83 12.75
C GLU A 25 -12.04 -10.65 11.93
N GLU A 26 -11.36 -10.93 10.82
CA GLU A 26 -10.66 -9.92 10.02
C GLU A 26 -11.56 -8.74 9.60
N HIS A 27 -12.80 -9.03 9.19
CA HIS A 27 -13.75 -7.99 8.78
C HIS A 27 -14.16 -7.08 9.96
N GLU A 28 -14.27 -7.63 11.17
CA GLU A 28 -14.59 -6.87 12.38
C GLU A 28 -13.41 -6.01 12.81
N GLN A 29 -12.18 -6.52 12.66
CA GLN A 29 -10.96 -5.75 12.89
C GLN A 29 -10.87 -4.54 11.95
N ALA A 30 -11.17 -4.74 10.66
CA ALA A 30 -11.19 -3.69 9.65
C ALA A 30 -12.24 -2.62 10.01
N GLU A 31 -13.47 -3.05 10.31
CA GLU A 31 -14.58 -2.17 10.66
C GLU A 31 -14.28 -1.36 11.94
N LYS A 32 -13.86 -2.02 13.03
CA LYS A 32 -13.48 -1.31 14.26
C LYS A 32 -12.35 -0.32 14.05
N SER A 33 -11.33 -0.71 13.28
CA SER A 33 -10.21 0.18 12.94
C SER A 33 -10.69 1.39 12.12
N TRP A 34 -11.66 1.19 11.23
CA TRP A 34 -12.26 2.26 10.45
C TRP A 34 -13.11 3.19 11.31
N GLN A 35 -13.90 2.65 12.24
CA GLN A 35 -14.68 3.44 13.19
C GLN A 35 -13.77 4.27 14.12
N ALA A 36 -12.68 3.68 14.61
CA ALA A 36 -11.65 4.37 15.38
C ALA A 36 -11.03 5.53 14.57
N TYR A 37 -10.76 5.32 13.29
CA TYR A 37 -10.29 6.37 12.38
C TYR A 37 -11.33 7.48 12.19
N LYS A 38 -12.59 7.12 11.90
CA LYS A 38 -13.69 8.07 11.69
C LYS A 38 -14.07 8.85 12.94
N ALA A 39 -13.83 8.32 14.14
CA ALA A 39 -14.06 9.01 15.41
C ALA A 39 -13.23 10.30 15.57
N ARG A 40 -12.18 10.49 14.75
CA ARG A 40 -11.35 11.71 14.72
C ARG A 40 -11.36 12.42 13.37
N ASN A 41 -11.84 11.75 12.32
CA ASN A 41 -11.74 12.18 10.93
C ASN A 41 -13.08 11.96 10.21
N ASP A 42 -13.88 13.02 10.11
CA ASP A 42 -15.19 12.95 9.49
C ASP A 42 -15.39 14.16 8.56
N SER A 43 -15.27 13.97 7.25
CA SER A 43 -15.40 15.06 6.28
C SER A 43 -15.79 14.50 4.92
N ILE A 44 -16.25 15.36 4.01
CA ILE A 44 -16.52 14.99 2.62
C ILE A 44 -15.29 14.40 1.91
N ILE A 45 -14.07 14.78 2.32
CA ILE A 45 -12.84 14.22 1.77
C ILE A 45 -12.69 12.75 2.20
N VAL A 46 -12.90 12.46 3.48
CA VAL A 46 -12.89 11.07 4.00
C VAL A 46 -13.95 10.24 3.28
N ASP A 47 -15.15 10.79 3.10
CA ASP A 47 -16.27 10.11 2.47
C ASP A 47 -16.01 9.74 1.01
N LEU A 48 -15.24 10.55 0.27
CA LEU A 48 -15.05 10.40 -1.16
C LEU A 48 -13.71 9.76 -1.56
N VAL A 49 -12.63 10.04 -0.83
CA VAL A 49 -11.27 9.67 -1.27
C VAL A 49 -10.51 8.80 -0.28
N HIS A 50 -10.96 8.66 0.96
CA HIS A 50 -10.26 7.78 1.88
C HIS A 50 -10.73 6.33 1.74
N GLY A 51 -9.78 5.41 1.78
CA GLY A 51 -10.02 3.98 1.91
C GLY A 51 -9.18 3.40 3.04
N GLN A 52 -9.18 2.07 3.15
CA GLN A 52 -8.43 1.34 4.16
C GLN A 52 -7.54 0.26 3.50
N LEU A 53 -6.27 0.22 3.88
CA LEU A 53 -5.31 -0.82 3.50
C LEU A 53 -5.18 -1.85 4.60
N LYS A 54 -5.01 -3.11 4.23
CA LYS A 54 -4.62 -4.19 5.15
C LYS A 54 -3.13 -4.46 5.02
N SER A 55 -2.38 -4.14 6.06
CA SER A 55 -0.95 -4.39 6.19
C SER A 55 -0.74 -5.66 7.03
N THR A 56 -0.13 -6.68 6.45
CA THR A 56 0.22 -7.93 7.17
C THR A 56 1.72 -8.07 7.29
N LEU A 57 2.21 -8.12 8.53
CA LEU A 57 3.61 -8.38 8.85
C LEU A 57 3.73 -9.78 9.45
N VAL A 58 4.64 -10.59 8.91
CA VAL A 58 4.97 -11.90 9.44
C VAL A 58 6.42 -11.85 9.92
N CYS A 59 6.62 -12.09 11.22
CA CYS A 59 7.97 -12.16 11.78
C CYS A 59 8.70 -13.41 11.23
N PRO A 60 9.86 -13.26 10.57
CA PRO A 60 10.57 -14.40 9.98
C PRO A 60 11.23 -15.33 11.01
N VAL A 61 11.32 -14.91 12.28
CA VAL A 61 11.96 -15.68 13.37
C VAL A 61 10.94 -16.48 14.17
N CYS A 62 9.82 -15.86 14.57
CA CYS A 62 8.82 -16.49 15.45
C CYS A 62 7.47 -16.76 14.77
N ALA A 63 7.34 -16.47 13.48
CA ALA A 63 6.10 -16.61 12.70
C ALA A 63 4.90 -15.81 13.25
N LYS A 64 5.10 -14.89 14.21
CA LYS A 64 4.04 -14.00 14.70
C LYS A 64 3.51 -13.17 13.52
N VAL A 65 2.20 -13.23 13.32
CA VAL A 65 1.49 -12.41 12.34
C VAL A 65 0.93 -11.18 13.05
N SER A 66 1.16 -10.00 12.49
CA SER A 66 0.55 -8.74 12.93
C SER A 66 -0.17 -8.11 11.76
N ILE A 67 -1.45 -7.82 11.94
CA ILE A 67 -2.32 -7.20 10.94
C ILE A 67 -2.64 -5.78 11.42
N LYS A 68 -2.57 -4.82 10.51
CA LYS A 68 -3.00 -3.43 10.73
C LYS A 68 -3.88 -2.98 9.58
N PHE A 69 -4.85 -2.13 9.90
CA PHE A 69 -5.79 -1.56 8.95
C PHE A 69 -5.62 -0.05 8.90
N ASP A 70 -4.89 0.43 7.90
CA ASP A 70 -4.42 1.81 7.82
C ASP A 70 -5.26 2.64 6.84
N PRO A 71 -5.71 3.84 7.21
CA PRO A 71 -6.41 4.73 6.28
C PRO A 71 -5.45 5.27 5.21
N PHE A 72 -5.92 5.41 3.98
CA PHE A 72 -5.16 6.04 2.88
C PHE A 72 -6.05 6.97 2.06
N CYS A 73 -5.46 7.98 1.40
CA CYS A 73 -6.17 8.89 0.49
C CYS A 73 -5.58 8.93 -0.93
N PHE A 74 -4.50 8.18 -1.17
CA PHE A 74 -3.89 7.92 -2.47
C PHE A 74 -3.09 6.61 -2.39
N LEU A 75 -2.83 5.99 -3.55
CA LEU A 75 -1.97 4.82 -3.66
C LEU A 75 -0.72 5.16 -4.46
N SER A 76 0.45 4.92 -3.86
CA SER A 76 1.71 4.92 -4.59
C SER A 76 1.93 3.52 -5.17
N VAL A 77 1.84 3.42 -6.50
CA VAL A 77 1.99 2.14 -7.21
C VAL A 77 3.37 2.07 -7.83
N PRO A 78 4.19 1.04 -7.53
CA PRO A 78 5.50 0.89 -8.13
C PRO A 78 5.37 0.59 -9.63
N LEU A 79 6.29 1.14 -10.42
CA LEU A 79 6.42 0.75 -11.82
C LEU A 79 6.94 -0.69 -11.90
N PRO A 80 6.43 -1.50 -12.86
CA PRO A 80 6.96 -2.82 -13.07
C PRO A 80 8.45 -2.75 -13.46
N PRO A 81 9.26 -3.73 -13.03
CA PRO A 81 10.67 -3.77 -13.43
C PRO A 81 10.77 -3.83 -14.95
N LYS A 82 11.72 -3.08 -15.52
CA LYS A 82 11.97 -3.11 -16.97
C LYS A 82 12.30 -4.55 -17.38
N GLU A 83 11.57 -5.08 -18.35
CA GLU A 83 11.93 -6.34 -18.97
C GLU A 83 13.34 -6.22 -19.57
N LYS A 84 14.23 -7.16 -19.22
CA LYS A 84 15.54 -7.25 -19.85
C LYS A 84 15.35 -7.77 -21.27
N VAL A 85 15.31 -6.88 -22.26
CA VAL A 85 15.37 -7.29 -23.67
C VAL A 85 16.72 -7.96 -23.92
N ARG A 86 16.72 -9.28 -24.13
CA ARG A 86 17.92 -10.00 -24.59
C ARG A 86 18.07 -9.77 -26.09
N GLN A 87 19.01 -8.91 -26.47
CA GLN A 87 19.43 -8.78 -27.86
C GLN A 87 20.52 -9.83 -28.16
N VAL A 88 20.20 -10.79 -29.02
CA VAL A 88 21.19 -11.74 -29.54
C VAL A 88 21.71 -11.17 -30.86
N VAL A 89 22.97 -10.75 -30.88
CA VAL A 89 23.65 -10.31 -32.10
C VAL A 89 24.45 -11.48 -32.65
N THR A 90 24.03 -12.03 -33.78
CA THR A 90 24.78 -13.06 -34.50
C THR A 90 25.69 -12.39 -35.53
N LEU A 91 27.00 -12.39 -35.28
CA LEU A 91 28.00 -11.93 -36.23
C LEU A 91 28.38 -13.06 -37.18
N ILE A 92 28.03 -12.91 -38.46
CA ILE A 92 28.42 -13.85 -39.52
C ILE A 92 29.63 -13.27 -40.25
N PHE A 93 30.82 -13.81 -39.97
CA PHE A 93 32.03 -13.45 -40.70
C PHE A 93 32.16 -14.32 -41.95
N ASN A 94 32.06 -13.71 -43.13
CA ASN A 94 32.39 -14.39 -44.38
C ASN A 94 33.91 -14.35 -44.60
N THR A 95 34.58 -15.46 -44.26
CA THR A 95 36.03 -15.61 -44.40
C THR A 95 36.51 -15.70 -45.86
N LYS A 96 35.59 -15.77 -46.84
CA LYS A 96 35.93 -15.91 -48.27
C LYS A 96 35.90 -14.60 -49.06
N ARG A 97 35.51 -13.47 -48.46
CA ARG A 97 35.70 -12.16 -49.11
C ARG A 97 37.14 -11.72 -48.96
N ARG A 98 37.98 -12.04 -49.96
CA ARG A 98 39.22 -11.31 -50.21
C ARG A 98 38.82 -9.86 -50.47
N TRP A 99 39.17 -8.97 -49.55
CA TRP A 99 39.01 -7.53 -49.73
C TRP A 99 39.74 -7.17 -51.03
N ALA A 100 39.00 -6.66 -52.01
CA ALA A 100 39.55 -6.23 -53.28
C ALA A 100 40.65 -5.19 -53.00
N LYS A 101 41.81 -5.39 -53.62
CA LYS A 101 42.94 -4.45 -53.60
C LYS A 101 42.55 -3.12 -54.22
#